data_AF-A0A846MAG9-F1
#
_entry.id   AF-A0A846MAG9-F1
#
_cell.length_a   1.000
_cell.length_b   1.000
_cell.length_c   1.000
_cell.angle_alpha   90.00
_cell.angle_beta   90.00
_cell.angle_gamma   90.00
#
_symmetry.space_group_name_H-M   'P 1'
#
loop_
_entity.id
_entity.type
_entity.pdbx_description
1 polymer ?
#
loop_
_entity_poly.entity_id
_entity_poly.type
_entity_poly.pdbx_seq_one_letter_code
_entity_poly.pdbx_strand_id
1 'polypeptide(L)'
;MMAVTDPSKGAKGITSFIVEKDFPGFILGKVERKMGLRGSHSAEIFFDNLEVPVENVLGKEGEGYVNVLKILSNGRAGLAARNLGSCIRLLEYCMEYAQQREQFGKPIFEQQAIQICWQR
;
A
#
# COMPACT_ATOMS: atom_id res chain seq x y z
N MET A 1 12.69 -6.18 7.52
CA MET A 1 13.51 -6.17 6.29
C MET A 1 13.60 -7.59 5.72
N MET A 2 13.72 -7.73 4.40
CA MET A 2 13.97 -9.01 3.72
C MET A 2 15.34 -8.92 3.05
N ALA A 3 16.23 -9.86 3.34
CA ALA A 3 17.57 -9.90 2.76
C ALA A 3 17.93 -11.32 2.33
N VAL A 4 18.81 -11.43 1.34
CA VAL A 4 19.36 -12.72 0.89
C VAL A 4 20.48 -13.12 1.84
N THR A 5 20.33 -14.23 2.57
CA THR A 5 21.38 -14.81 3.41
C THR A 5 22.14 -15.93 2.70
N ASP A 6 21.49 -16.62 1.75
CA ASP A 6 22.14 -17.65 0.92
C ASP A 6 21.77 -17.48 -0.57
N PRO A 7 22.61 -16.82 -1.38
CA PRO A 7 22.34 -16.59 -2.79
C PRO A 7 22.14 -17.88 -3.61
N SER A 8 22.75 -19.00 -3.21
CA SER A 8 22.68 -20.25 -3.96
C SER A 8 21.30 -20.91 -3.93
N LYS A 9 20.48 -20.56 -2.91
CA LYS A 9 19.15 -21.14 -2.68
C LYS A 9 18.00 -20.35 -3.31
N GLY A 10 18.29 -19.26 -4.02
CA GLY A 10 17.27 -18.40 -4.64
C GLY A 10 16.24 -17.91 -3.62
N ALA A 11 14.94 -18.09 -3.90
CA ALA A 11 13.86 -17.67 -3.00
C ALA A 11 13.92 -18.30 -1.59
N LYS A 12 14.51 -19.51 -1.45
CA LYS A 12 14.70 -20.19 -0.15
C LYS A 12 15.91 -19.68 0.62
N GLY A 13 16.70 -18.78 0.03
CA GLY A 13 17.83 -18.11 0.69
C GLY A 13 17.49 -16.73 1.22
N ILE A 14 16.20 -16.34 1.22
CA ILE A 14 15.74 -15.04 1.73
C ILE A 14 15.30 -15.19 3.18
N THR A 15 15.76 -14.30 4.05
CA THR A 15 15.43 -14.28 5.47
C THR A 15 14.76 -12.97 5.86
N SER A 16 13.81 -13.04 6.80
CA SER A 16 13.12 -11.89 7.38
C SER A 16 13.81 -11.43 8.65
N PHE A 17 14.04 -10.12 8.77
CA PHE A 17 14.68 -9.50 9.93
C PHE A 17 13.82 -8.39 10.51
N ILE A 18 13.78 -8.27 11.82
CA ILE A 18 13.31 -7.09 12.55
C ILE A 18 14.49 -6.12 12.63
N VAL A 19 14.32 -4.93 12.05
CA VAL A 19 15.36 -3.89 12.01
C VAL A 19 14.79 -2.63 12.63
N GLU A 20 15.48 -2.10 13.63
CA GLU A 20 15.09 -0.87 14.31
C GLU A 20 15.82 0.34 13.71
N LYS A 21 15.20 1.51 13.85
CA LYS A 21 15.66 2.75 13.19
C LYS A 21 16.98 3.26 13.76
N ASP A 22 17.25 2.95 15.02
CA ASP A 22 18.40 3.36 15.82
C ASP A 22 19.60 2.43 15.67
N PHE A 23 19.46 1.32 14.94
CA PHE A 23 20.58 0.43 14.65
C PHE A 23 21.67 1.18 13.88
N PRO A 24 22.95 1.09 14.30
CA PRO A 24 24.06 1.67 13.55
C PRO A 24 24.05 1.18 12.09
N GLY A 25 24.21 2.10 11.14
CA GLY A 25 24.12 1.80 9.71
C GLY A 25 22.71 1.89 9.11
N PHE A 26 21.67 2.19 9.91
CA PHE A 26 20.33 2.50 9.39
C PHE A 26 20.28 3.95 8.91
N ILE A 27 19.98 4.15 7.62
CA ILE A 27 19.94 5.49 7.02
C ILE A 27 18.57 5.68 6.36
N LEU A 28 17.81 6.67 6.85
CA LEU A 28 16.53 7.06 6.26
C LEU A 28 16.75 8.12 5.18
N GLY A 29 16.31 7.83 3.95
CA GLY A 29 16.31 8.76 2.84
C GLY A 29 15.23 9.84 2.97
N LYS A 30 15.06 10.63 1.89
CA LYS A 30 14.05 11.68 1.85
C LYS A 30 12.65 11.09 1.66
N VAL A 31 11.64 11.75 2.24
CA VAL A 31 10.23 11.43 1.95
C VAL A 31 9.88 11.85 0.52
N GLU A 32 9.37 10.90 -0.25
CA GLU A 32 9.05 11.04 -1.66
C GLU A 32 7.85 11.96 -1.91
N ARG A 33 7.99 12.79 -2.95
CA ARG A 33 6.88 13.62 -3.47
C ARG A 33 6.05 12.80 -4.46
N LYS A 34 4.91 12.30 -3.97
CA LYS A 34 3.99 11.46 -4.74
C LYS A 34 2.83 12.27 -5.36
N MET A 35 2.24 11.72 -6.43
CA MET A 35 1.01 12.23 -7.06
C MET A 35 -0.18 12.22 -6.07
N GLY A 36 -0.36 11.12 -5.35
CA GLY A 36 -1.43 10.92 -4.36
C GLY A 36 -0.91 10.28 -3.06
N LEU A 37 -1.85 9.86 -2.20
CA LEU A 37 -1.54 9.27 -0.88
C LEU A 37 -0.54 10.10 -0.06
N ARG A 38 -0.67 11.43 -0.13
CA ARG A 38 0.31 12.38 0.44
C ARG A 38 0.45 12.27 1.97
N GLY A 39 -0.57 11.78 2.66
CA GLY A 39 -0.54 11.50 4.11
C GLY A 39 0.17 10.18 4.48
N SER A 40 0.51 9.34 3.51
CA SER A 40 1.31 8.12 3.74
C SER A 40 2.73 8.41 3.29
N HIS A 41 3.67 8.49 4.23
CA HIS A 41 5.08 8.71 3.89
C HIS A 41 5.64 7.47 3.19
N SER A 42 6.40 7.73 2.12
CA SER A 42 7.20 6.72 1.42
C SER A 42 8.58 7.32 1.33
N ALA A 43 9.61 6.59 1.72
CA ALA A 43 10.99 7.04 1.74
C ALA A 43 11.88 5.86 1.39
N GLU A 44 13.04 6.16 0.84
CA GLU A 44 14.12 5.18 0.69
C GLU A 44 14.73 4.85 2.05
N ILE A 45 15.21 3.62 2.20
CA ILE A 45 15.96 3.18 3.36
C ILE A 45 17.25 2.55 2.84
N PHE A 46 18.38 3.02 3.36
CA PHE A 46 19.70 2.48 3.06
C PHE A 46 20.24 1.76 4.30
N PHE A 47 21.00 0.69 4.05
CA PHE A 47 21.68 -0.08 5.07
C PHE A 47 23.17 -0.06 4.75
N ASP A 48 23.97 0.56 5.61
CA ASP A 48 25.43 0.61 5.49
C ASP A 48 26.07 -0.17 6.63
N ASN A 49 26.56 -1.37 6.34
CA ASN A 49 27.20 -2.27 7.31
C ASN A 49 26.40 -2.41 8.63
N LEU A 50 25.08 -2.46 8.52
CA LEU A 50 24.18 -2.59 9.66
C LEU A 50 24.22 -4.01 10.21
N GLU A 51 24.53 -4.15 11.50
CA GLU A 51 24.51 -5.42 12.22
C GLU A 51 23.11 -5.69 12.80
N VAL A 52 22.57 -6.89 12.54
CA VAL A 52 21.28 -7.34 13.08
C VAL A 52 21.52 -8.54 13.99
N PRO A 53 21.07 -8.52 15.26
CA PRO A 53 21.16 -9.67 16.14
C PRO A 53 20.40 -10.90 15.61
N VAL A 54 20.86 -12.10 15.95
CA VAL A 54 20.27 -13.36 15.46
C VAL A 54 18.83 -13.53 15.98
N GLU A 55 18.55 -13.06 17.19
CA GLU A 55 17.23 -13.05 17.80
C GLU A 55 16.20 -12.19 17.03
N ASN A 56 16.66 -11.26 16.19
CA ASN A 56 15.79 -10.44 15.34
C ASN A 56 15.40 -11.15 14.03
N VAL A 57 15.82 -12.39 13.82
CA VAL A 57 15.30 -13.22 12.73
C VAL A 57 13.82 -13.54 12.99
N LEU A 58 12.96 -13.09 12.09
CA LEU A 58 11.53 -13.34 12.17
C LEU A 58 11.20 -14.70 11.53
N GLY A 59 10.98 -15.71 12.37
CA GLY A 59 10.77 -17.09 11.93
C GLY A 59 12.10 -17.83 11.83
N LYS A 60 12.35 -18.52 10.72
CA LYS A 60 13.63 -19.22 10.48
C LYS A 60 14.37 -18.64 9.27
N GLU A 61 15.69 -18.86 9.26
CA GLU A 61 16.51 -18.56 8.10
C GLU A 61 15.97 -19.25 6.85
N GLY A 62 15.87 -18.51 5.74
CA GLY A 62 15.34 -19.00 4.45
C GLY A 62 13.81 -18.98 4.31
N GLU A 63 13.06 -18.66 5.37
CA GLU A 63 11.58 -18.58 5.32
C GLU A 63 11.05 -17.22 4.87
N GLY A 64 11.93 -16.25 4.60
CA GLY A 64 11.55 -14.86 4.35
C GLY A 64 10.64 -14.67 3.14
N TYR A 65 10.84 -15.45 2.08
CA TYR A 65 9.96 -15.40 0.91
C TYR A 65 8.51 -15.82 1.24
N VAL A 66 8.33 -16.88 2.02
CA VAL A 66 7.01 -17.36 2.43
C VAL A 66 6.34 -16.35 3.35
N ASN A 67 7.09 -15.74 4.26
CA ASN A 67 6.59 -14.69 5.15
C ASN A 67 6.07 -13.48 4.36
N VAL A 68 6.81 -13.02 3.35
CA VAL A 68 6.38 -11.93 2.46
C VAL A 68 5.08 -12.27 1.75
N LEU A 69 4.94 -13.48 1.19
CA LEU A 69 3.73 -13.86 0.47
C LEU A 69 2.49 -13.89 1.38
N LYS A 70 2.64 -14.33 2.64
CA LYS A 70 1.56 -14.29 3.65
C LYS A 70 1.14 -12.84 3.94
N ILE A 71 2.12 -11.96 4.19
CA ILE A 71 1.86 -10.55 4.48
C ILE A 71 1.19 -9.86 3.29
N LEU A 72 1.68 -10.08 2.07
CA LEU A 72 1.12 -9.49 0.85
C LEU A 72 -0.32 -9.96 0.59
N SER A 73 -0.63 -11.22 0.90
CA SER A 73 -1.99 -11.75 0.73
C SER A 73 -3.00 -10.99 1.61
N ASN A 74 -2.66 -10.78 2.88
CA ASN A 74 -3.49 -9.97 3.79
C ASN A 74 -3.51 -8.48 3.39
N GLY A 75 -2.37 -7.94 2.99
CA GLY A 75 -2.25 -6.55 2.54
C GLY A 75 -3.14 -6.25 1.33
N ARG A 76 -3.27 -7.18 0.38
CA ARG A 76 -4.16 -7.06 -0.78
C ARG A 76 -5.64 -6.98 -0.38
N ALA A 77 -6.07 -7.82 0.56
CA ALA A 77 -7.44 -7.77 1.08
C ALA A 77 -7.73 -6.41 1.76
N GLY A 78 -6.79 -5.92 2.56
CA GLY A 78 -6.89 -4.59 3.18
C GLY A 78 -6.95 -3.44 2.17
N LEU A 79 -6.16 -3.52 1.09
CA LEU A 79 -6.19 -2.53 0.01
C LEU A 79 -7.53 -2.55 -0.74
N ALA A 80 -8.08 -3.73 -1.01
CA ALA A 80 -9.39 -3.87 -1.63
C ALA A 80 -10.49 -3.23 -0.77
N ALA A 81 -10.48 -3.48 0.55
CA ALA A 81 -11.42 -2.87 1.48
C ALA A 81 -11.32 -1.32 1.50
N ARG A 82 -10.09 -0.78 1.53
CA ARG A 82 -9.86 0.68 1.46
C ARG A 82 -10.42 1.29 0.18
N ASN A 83 -10.17 0.64 -0.96
CA ASN A 83 -10.62 1.13 -2.26
C ASN A 83 -12.15 1.07 -2.35
N LEU A 84 -12.76 -0.01 -1.88
CA LEU A 84 -14.22 -0.16 -1.85
C LEU A 84 -14.88 0.96 -1.04
N GLY A 85 -14.41 1.22 0.20
CA GLY A 85 -14.95 2.30 1.02
C GLY A 85 -14.80 3.68 0.36
N SER A 86 -13.67 3.92 -0.30
CA SER A 86 -13.44 5.17 -1.04
C SER A 86 -14.39 5.32 -2.23
N CYS A 87 -14.62 4.24 -2.98
CA CYS A 87 -15.57 4.23 -4.10
C CYS A 87 -17.00 4.46 -3.63
N ILE A 88 -17.44 3.84 -2.53
CA ILE A 88 -18.78 4.06 -1.96
C ILE A 88 -18.96 5.53 -1.58
N ARG A 89 -17.98 6.13 -0.89
CA ARG A 89 -18.07 7.54 -0.51
C ARG A 89 -18.08 8.48 -1.71
N LEU A 90 -17.26 8.18 -2.72
CA LEU A 90 -17.24 8.94 -3.97
C LEU A 90 -18.58 8.83 -4.71
N LEU A 91 -19.19 7.64 -4.71
CA LEU A 91 -20.49 7.38 -5.30
C LEU A 91 -21.57 8.26 -4.65
N GLU A 92 -21.62 8.31 -3.32
CA GLU A 92 -22.53 9.18 -2.57
C GLU A 92 -22.35 10.65 -2.92
N TYR A 93 -21.11 11.15 -2.94
CA TYR A 93 -20.82 12.54 -3.29
C TYR A 93 -21.25 12.88 -4.72
N CYS A 94 -20.96 11.99 -5.67
CA CYS A 94 -21.35 12.17 -7.06
C CYS A 94 -22.88 12.17 -7.21
N MET A 95 -23.61 11.32 -6.47
CA MET A 95 -25.08 11.30 -6.49
C MET A 95 -25.68 12.59 -5.93
N GLU A 96 -25.17 13.03 -4.78
CA GLU A 96 -25.62 14.26 -4.14
C GLU A 96 -25.42 15.46 -5.07
N TYR A 97 -24.22 15.58 -5.66
CA TYR A 97 -23.90 16.65 -6.59
C TYR A 97 -24.75 16.61 -7.86
N ALA A 98 -25.00 15.42 -8.43
CA ALA A 98 -25.78 15.28 -9.65
C ALA A 98 -27.25 15.72 -9.47
N GLN A 99 -27.82 15.51 -8.27
CA GLN A 99 -29.19 15.91 -7.95
C GLN A 99 -29.31 17.41 -7.65
N GLN A 100 -28.27 18.03 -7.09
CA GLN A 100 -28.28 19.45 -6.72
C GLN A 100 -27.84 20.38 -7.86
N ARG A 101 -26.93 19.92 -8.73
CA ARG A 101 -26.39 20.76 -9.81
C ARG A 101 -27.38 20.87 -10.96
N GLU A 102 -27.78 22.09 -11.31
CA GLU A 102 -28.66 22.34 -12.44
C GLU A 102 -27.91 22.85 -13.68
N GLN A 103 -28.31 22.35 -14.86
CA GLN A 103 -27.98 22.92 -16.17
C GLN A 103 -29.13 22.66 -17.15
N PHE A 104 -29.32 23.57 -18.11
CA PHE A 104 -30.42 23.51 -19.08
C PHE A 104 -31.80 23.45 -18.39
N GLY A 105 -31.95 24.14 -17.26
CA GLY A 105 -33.21 24.31 -16.54
C GLY A 105 -33.64 23.14 -15.65
N LYS A 106 -32.75 22.15 -15.42
CA LYS A 106 -33.05 20.96 -14.61
C LYS A 106 -31.79 20.36 -13.97
N PRO A 107 -31.92 19.50 -12.94
CA PRO A 107 -30.78 18.77 -12.39
C PRO A 107 -30.03 17.96 -13.46
N ILE A 108 -28.70 17.95 -13.39
CA ILE A 108 -27.86 17.19 -14.34
C ILE A 108 -28.10 15.68 -14.23
N PHE A 109 -28.63 15.20 -13.10
CA PHE A 109 -29.09 13.84 -12.92
C PHE A 109 -30.17 13.44 -13.94
N GLU A 110 -30.94 14.36 -14.51
CA GLU A 110 -31.94 14.04 -15.54
C GLU A 110 -31.36 13.87 -16.94
N GLN A 111 -30.06 14.05 -17.13
CA GLN A 111 -29.41 13.79 -18.41
C GLN A 111 -29.04 12.31 -18.49
N GLN A 112 -29.50 11.62 -19.53
CA GLN A 112 -29.25 10.18 -19.71
C GLN A 112 -27.76 9.81 -19.66
N ALA A 113 -26.89 10.68 -20.21
CA ALA A 113 -25.43 10.50 -20.17
C ALA A 113 -24.86 10.44 -18.75
N ILE A 114 -25.51 11.10 -17.78
CA ILE A 114 -25.17 11.01 -16.36
C ILE A 114 -25.84 9.78 -15.73
N GLN A 115 -27.11 9.50 -16.06
CA GLN A 115 -27.86 8.36 -15.51
C GLN A 115 -27.22 6.99 -15.82
N ILE A 116 -26.62 6.81 -17.00
CA ILE A 116 -26.04 5.53 -17.41
C ILE A 116 -24.85 5.10 -16.51
N CYS A 117 -24.18 6.05 -15.86
CA CYS A 117 -23.14 5.75 -14.87
C CYS A 117 -23.68 5.04 -13.62
N TRP A 118 -25.00 4.93 -13.47
CA TRP A 118 -25.69 4.41 -12.29
C TRP A 118 -26.59 3.18 -12.55
N GLN A 119 -26.78 2.78 -13.82
CA GLN A 119 -27.75 1.74 -14.21
C GLN A 119 -27.14 0.33 -14.38
N ARG A 120 -26.25 -0.11 -13.47
CA ARG A 120 -25.75 -1.48 -13.47
C ARG A 120 -25.71 -2.08 -12.08
#